data_AF-A0A822DBI8-F1
#
_entry.id   AF-A0A822DBI8-F1
#
_cell.length_a   1.000
_cell.length_b   1.000
_cell.length_c   1.000
_cell.angle_alpha   90.00
_cell.angle_beta   90.00
_cell.angle_gamma   90.00
#
_symmetry.space_group_name_H-M   'P 1'
#
loop_
_entity.id
_entity.type
_entity.pdbx_description
1 polymer ?
#
loop_
_entity_poly.entity_id
_entity_poly.type
_entity_poly.pdbx_seq_one_letter_code
_entity_poly.pdbx_strand_id
1 'polypeptide(L)'
;MSVCVQSERKDDLYYALDIATKSIHDFEEQYQINYPLPKCDHIAVPNFDIPGMENFGCIVYSETRLLYNNQTSTSLNQQQVALIITHELSHQWFGNLVTPSWWKDFWLNEAFAEWMASITTNKLHPDWNLYEQYIAQQWLLIMQDDTISFSHPISSLLVRMMLHIMSENTFNRGI
;
A
#
# COMPACT_ATOMS: atom_id res chain seq x y z
N MET A 1 17.53 3.69 -3.29
CA MET A 1 16.26 3.36 -3.96
C MET A 1 16.51 3.20 -5.45
N SER A 2 15.80 2.28 -6.11
CA SER A 2 15.75 2.18 -7.59
C SER A 2 14.32 1.90 -8.05
N VAL A 3 13.97 2.33 -9.27
CA VAL A 3 12.73 1.92 -9.94
C VAL A 3 13.08 1.24 -11.26
N CYS A 4 12.60 0.01 -11.46
CA CYS A 4 12.89 -0.84 -12.61
C CYS A 4 11.62 -1.02 -13.46
N VAL A 5 11.73 -0.68 -14.75
CA VAL A 5 10.62 -0.68 -15.70
C VAL A 5 11.09 -1.17 -17.07
N GLN A 6 10.15 -1.52 -17.95
CA GLN A 6 10.46 -1.76 -19.36
C GLN A 6 11.10 -0.52 -20.00
N SER A 7 12.05 -0.72 -20.91
CA SER A 7 12.93 0.33 -21.43
C SER A 7 12.21 1.53 -22.06
N GLU A 8 11.05 1.27 -22.63
CA GLU A 8 10.14 2.18 -23.34
C GLU A 8 9.29 3.03 -22.39
N ARG A 9 9.21 2.66 -21.10
CA ARG A 9 8.41 3.34 -20.07
C ARG A 9 9.25 4.16 -19.09
N LYS A 10 10.54 4.38 -19.39
CA LYS A 10 11.47 5.05 -18.46
C LYS A 10 11.02 6.43 -18.00
N ASP A 11 10.31 7.18 -18.83
CA ASP A 11 9.86 8.53 -18.46
C ASP A 11 8.70 8.51 -17.46
N ASP A 12 8.04 7.37 -17.26
CA ASP A 12 6.89 7.23 -16.36
C ASP A 12 7.30 6.87 -14.90
N LEU A 13 8.61 6.71 -14.62
CA LEU A 13 9.12 6.27 -13.31
C LEU A 13 9.36 7.41 -12.31
N TYR A 14 9.48 8.65 -12.79
CA TYR A 14 9.97 9.76 -11.95
C TYR A 14 9.04 10.06 -10.78
N TYR A 15 7.73 9.99 -11.00
CA TYR A 15 6.76 10.20 -9.92
C TYR A 15 6.85 9.10 -8.87
N ALA A 16 6.94 7.84 -9.28
CA ALA A 16 7.11 6.72 -8.36
C ALA A 16 8.39 6.83 -7.53
N LEU A 17 9.51 7.18 -8.17
CA LEU A 17 10.78 7.38 -7.48
C LEU A 17 10.70 8.52 -6.45
N ASP A 18 10.05 9.62 -6.80
CA ASP A 18 9.85 10.77 -5.89
C ASP A 18 9.00 10.38 -4.67
N ILE A 19 7.86 9.72 -4.89
CA ILE A 19 7.01 9.23 -3.79
C ILE A 19 7.78 8.24 -2.92
N ALA A 20 8.37 7.21 -3.49
CA ALA A 20 9.12 6.22 -2.72
C ALA A 20 10.21 6.87 -1.85
N THR A 21 10.96 7.82 -2.43
CA THR A 21 12.07 8.50 -1.72
C THR A 21 11.57 9.36 -0.58
N LYS A 22 10.47 10.10 -0.77
CA LYS A 22 9.89 10.90 0.32
C LYS A 22 9.28 10.02 1.40
N SER A 23 8.59 8.95 1.00
CA SER A 23 7.92 8.03 1.92
C SER A 23 8.89 7.24 2.78
N ILE A 24 10.02 6.77 2.25
CA ILE A 24 11.01 6.04 3.06
C ILE A 24 11.57 6.93 4.18
N HIS A 25 11.88 8.19 3.87
CA HIS A 25 12.37 9.15 4.85
C HIS A 25 11.31 9.51 5.89
N ASP A 26 10.05 9.65 5.45
CA ASP A 26 8.94 9.88 6.35
C ASP A 26 8.74 8.71 7.32
N PHE A 27 8.81 7.46 6.84
CA PHE A 27 8.72 6.28 7.69
C PHE A 27 9.90 6.15 8.66
N GLU A 28 11.13 6.43 8.23
CA GLU A 28 12.29 6.47 9.13
C GLU A 28 12.08 7.49 10.27
N GLU A 29 11.53 8.66 9.95
CA GLU A 29 11.19 9.70 10.93
C GLU A 29 10.03 9.26 11.85
N GLN A 30 8.94 8.75 11.30
CA GLN A 30 7.76 8.37 12.10
C GLN A 30 8.05 7.18 13.02
N TYR A 31 8.75 6.16 12.52
CA TYR A 31 9.04 4.95 13.28
C TYR A 31 10.29 5.06 14.15
N GLN A 32 11.11 6.09 13.96
CA GLN A 32 12.40 6.27 14.65
C GLN A 32 13.33 5.05 14.46
N ILE A 33 13.19 4.38 13.32
CA ILE A 33 13.93 3.17 12.95
C ILE A 33 14.34 3.34 11.49
N ASN A 34 15.65 3.38 11.24
CA ASN A 34 16.19 3.45 9.88
C ASN A 34 15.75 2.24 9.05
N TYR A 35 15.64 2.42 7.74
CA TYR A 35 15.39 1.32 6.83
C TYR A 35 16.52 0.28 6.95
N PRO A 36 16.20 -1.01 7.19
CA PRO A 36 17.21 -1.99 7.64
C PRO A 36 18.09 -2.55 6.52
N LEU A 37 17.72 -2.37 5.24
CA LEU A 37 18.46 -2.89 4.09
C LEU A 37 19.25 -1.78 3.38
N PRO A 38 20.36 -2.09 2.69
CA PRO A 38 21.16 -1.07 2.00
C PRO A 38 20.45 -0.42 0.80
N LYS A 39 19.39 -1.06 0.28
CA LYS A 39 18.58 -0.56 -0.82
C LYS A 39 17.17 -1.15 -0.79
N CYS A 40 16.24 -0.44 -1.42
CA CYS A 40 14.90 -0.89 -1.78
C CYS A 40 14.70 -0.65 -3.29
N ASP A 41 14.37 -1.70 -4.03
CA ASP A 41 13.99 -1.64 -5.44
C ASP A 41 12.47 -1.67 -5.58
N HIS A 42 11.93 -0.93 -6.55
CA HIS A 42 10.53 -0.97 -6.96
C HIS A 42 10.45 -1.46 -8.41
N ILE A 43 9.68 -2.50 -8.70
CA ILE A 43 9.65 -3.14 -10.01
C ILE A 43 8.23 -3.15 -10.57
N ALA A 44 8.04 -2.60 -11.77
CA ALA A 44 6.79 -2.75 -12.52
C ALA A 44 6.81 -4.07 -13.32
N VAL A 45 5.80 -4.90 -13.12
CA VAL A 45 5.64 -6.20 -13.80
C VAL A 45 4.39 -6.16 -14.69
N PRO A 46 4.50 -6.46 -16.00
CA PRO A 46 3.36 -6.60 -16.89
C PRO A 46 2.49 -7.78 -16.49
N ASN A 47 1.16 -7.64 -16.61
CA ASN A 47 0.19 -8.69 -16.30
C ASN A 47 0.34 -9.26 -14.87
N PHE A 48 0.61 -8.40 -13.90
CA PHE A 48 0.62 -8.79 -12.49
C PHE A 48 -0.80 -8.73 -11.92
N ASP A 49 -1.28 -9.83 -11.35
CA ASP A 49 -2.69 -10.02 -10.98
C ASP A 49 -3.12 -9.23 -9.73
N ILE A 50 -2.16 -8.69 -8.98
CA ILE A 50 -2.40 -7.89 -7.78
C ILE A 50 -1.75 -6.50 -7.91
N PRO A 51 -2.22 -5.49 -7.16
CA PRO A 51 -1.69 -4.13 -7.27
C PRO A 51 -0.20 -4.02 -6.95
N GLY A 52 0.23 -4.66 -5.86
CA GLY A 52 1.57 -4.64 -5.29
C GLY A 52 1.88 -5.88 -4.46
N MET A 53 3.16 -6.06 -4.12
CA MET A 53 3.64 -7.07 -3.17
C MET A 53 4.95 -6.58 -2.52
N GLU A 54 5.00 -6.62 -1.20
CA GLU A 54 5.95 -5.95 -0.33
C GLU A 54 7.31 -6.64 -0.15
N ASN A 55 7.74 -7.49 -1.08
CA ASN A 55 8.93 -8.34 -0.89
C ASN A 55 10.13 -7.52 -0.38
N PHE A 56 10.79 -7.99 0.68
CA PHE A 56 11.72 -7.18 1.46
C PHE A 56 12.91 -6.68 0.63
N GLY A 57 12.96 -5.35 0.40
CA GLY A 57 13.99 -4.71 -0.42
C GLY A 57 13.76 -4.77 -1.93
N CYS A 58 12.67 -5.38 -2.38
CA CYS A 58 12.33 -5.52 -3.80
C CYS A 58 10.81 -5.57 -4.01
N ILE A 59 10.16 -4.42 -3.90
CA ILE A 59 8.72 -4.29 -3.99
C ILE A 59 8.28 -4.46 -5.46
N VAL A 60 7.26 -5.28 -5.69
CA VAL A 60 6.72 -5.57 -7.02
C VAL A 60 5.37 -4.91 -7.18
N TYR A 61 5.09 -4.36 -8.35
CA TYR A 61 3.84 -3.69 -8.67
C TYR A 61 3.33 -4.12 -10.04
N SER A 62 2.02 -4.06 -10.24
CA SER A 62 1.48 -4.01 -11.60
C SER A 62 1.84 -2.68 -12.27
N GLU A 63 2.02 -2.66 -13.59
CA GLU A 63 2.43 -1.45 -14.32
C GLU A 63 1.46 -0.28 -14.10
N THR A 64 0.16 -0.55 -14.03
CA THR A 64 -0.88 0.46 -13.82
C THR A 64 -0.86 1.05 -12.41
N ARG A 65 -0.10 0.45 -11.49
CA ARG A 65 0.01 0.85 -10.08
C ARG A 65 1.37 1.46 -9.74
N LEU A 66 2.36 1.38 -10.64
CA LEU A 66 3.66 2.05 -10.44
C LEU A 66 3.91 3.20 -11.42
N LEU A 67 3.45 3.08 -12.66
CA LEU A 67 3.80 4.02 -13.71
C LEU A 67 2.84 5.19 -13.76
N TYR A 68 3.37 6.41 -13.87
CA TYR A 68 2.58 7.63 -14.01
C TYR A 68 3.17 8.56 -15.06
N ASN A 69 2.34 8.94 -16.02
CA ASN A 69 2.68 9.88 -17.08
C ASN A 69 1.81 11.13 -16.97
N ASN A 70 2.41 12.30 -16.76
CA ASN A 70 1.67 13.54 -16.53
C ASN A 70 0.83 14.04 -17.73
N GLN A 71 1.05 13.51 -18.95
CA GLN A 71 0.30 13.89 -20.14
C GLN A 71 -0.90 12.98 -20.39
N THR A 72 -0.84 11.72 -19.95
CA THR A 72 -1.83 10.68 -20.31
C THR A 72 -2.54 10.06 -19.11
N SER A 73 -1.93 10.09 -17.93
CA SER A 73 -2.48 9.52 -16.70
C SER A 73 -3.44 10.49 -16.03
N THR A 74 -4.49 9.95 -15.41
CA THR A 74 -5.47 10.76 -14.68
C THR A 74 -4.95 11.15 -13.29
N SER A 75 -5.60 12.13 -12.65
CA SER A 75 -5.35 12.45 -11.24
C SER A 75 -5.65 11.27 -10.31
N LEU A 76 -6.67 10.47 -10.62
CA LEU A 76 -6.97 9.24 -9.91
C LEU A 76 -5.80 8.24 -10.02
N ASN A 77 -5.19 8.10 -11.20
CA ASN A 77 -4.01 7.24 -11.34
C ASN A 77 -2.84 7.76 -10.50
N GLN A 78 -2.59 9.07 -10.52
CA GLN A 78 -1.55 9.68 -9.69
C GLN A 78 -1.73 9.35 -8.21
N GLN A 79 -2.95 9.52 -7.70
CA GLN A 79 -3.31 9.22 -6.32
C GLN A 79 -3.14 7.73 -5.99
N GLN A 80 -3.59 6.85 -6.87
CA GLN A 80 -3.46 5.40 -6.69
C GLN A 80 -2.00 4.95 -6.69
N VAL A 81 -1.14 5.52 -7.54
CA VAL A 81 0.31 5.25 -7.53
C VAL A 81 0.93 5.69 -6.20
N ALA A 82 0.53 6.86 -5.67
CA ALA A 82 1.08 7.33 -4.40
C ALA A 82 0.67 6.44 -3.21
N LEU A 83 -0.62 6.07 -3.15
CA LEU A 83 -1.17 5.21 -2.10
C LEU A 83 -0.54 3.82 -2.12
N ILE A 84 -0.43 3.17 -3.27
CA ILE A 84 0.15 1.81 -3.32
C ILE A 84 1.65 1.84 -3.03
N ILE A 85 2.40 2.85 -3.49
CA ILE A 85 3.83 2.94 -3.14
C ILE A 85 4.02 3.12 -1.65
N THR A 86 3.22 3.97 -1.00
CA THR A 86 3.30 4.18 0.45
C THR A 86 2.85 2.94 1.24
N HIS A 87 1.81 2.24 0.79
CA HIS A 87 1.33 0.97 1.39
C HIS A 87 2.43 -0.10 1.39
N GLU A 88 2.93 -0.45 0.21
CA GLU A 88 3.92 -1.53 0.06
C GLU A 88 5.26 -1.19 0.73
N LEU A 89 5.60 0.10 0.79
CA LEU A 89 6.81 0.55 1.45
C LEU A 89 6.65 0.59 2.99
N SER A 90 5.46 0.83 3.50
CA SER A 90 5.16 0.73 4.94
C SER A 90 5.41 -0.69 5.45
N HIS A 91 5.07 -1.69 4.63
CA HIS A 91 5.29 -3.09 4.97
C HIS A 91 6.74 -3.47 5.25
N GLN A 92 7.71 -2.67 4.78
CA GLN A 92 9.12 -2.90 5.09
C GLN A 92 9.41 -2.83 6.61
N TRP A 93 8.58 -2.11 7.37
CA TRP A 93 8.56 -2.15 8.84
C TRP A 93 7.49 -3.13 9.36
N PHE A 94 6.25 -3.02 8.88
CA PHE A 94 5.11 -3.81 9.39
C PHE A 94 4.66 -4.87 8.38
N GLY A 95 5.14 -6.09 8.58
CA GLY A 95 5.02 -7.21 7.66
C GLY A 95 6.38 -7.88 7.46
N ASN A 96 7.43 -7.07 7.30
CA ASN A 96 8.78 -7.56 7.06
C ASN A 96 9.67 -7.52 8.32
N LEU A 97 9.86 -6.34 8.93
CA LEU A 97 10.67 -6.22 10.15
C LEU A 97 9.93 -6.77 11.37
N VAL A 98 8.64 -6.43 11.50
CA VAL A 98 7.72 -6.99 12.48
C VAL A 98 6.65 -7.78 11.74
N THR A 99 6.68 -9.10 11.87
CA THR A 99 5.74 -10.01 11.19
C THR A 99 4.82 -10.65 12.23
N PRO A 100 3.50 -10.78 11.97
CA PRO A 100 2.58 -11.46 12.86
C PRO A 100 3.02 -12.90 13.07
N SER A 101 2.86 -13.38 14.31
CA SER A 101 3.18 -14.77 14.65
C SER A 101 2.32 -15.80 13.89
N TRP A 102 1.14 -15.38 13.43
CA TRP A 102 0.21 -16.21 12.69
C TRP A 102 -0.74 -15.38 11.81
N TRP A 103 -1.26 -16.00 10.75
CA TRP A 103 -2.17 -15.39 9.77
C TRP A 103 -3.48 -14.83 10.36
N LYS A 104 -3.89 -15.27 11.55
CA LYS A 104 -5.08 -14.70 12.20
C LYS A 104 -4.90 -13.22 12.53
N ASP A 105 -3.66 -12.77 12.70
CA ASP A 105 -3.30 -11.41 13.05
C ASP A 105 -2.79 -10.65 11.81
N PHE A 106 -3.09 -11.13 10.59
CA PHE A 106 -2.61 -10.53 9.34
C PHE A 106 -3.08 -9.09 9.13
N TRP A 107 -4.17 -8.68 9.76
CA TRP A 107 -4.61 -7.28 9.80
C TRP A 107 -3.52 -6.33 10.32
N LEU A 108 -2.59 -6.81 11.19
CA LEU A 108 -1.46 -6.03 11.68
C LEU A 108 -0.48 -5.62 10.56
N ASN A 109 -0.41 -6.39 9.48
CA ASN A 109 0.35 -5.99 8.30
C ASN A 109 -0.48 -4.98 7.51
N GLU A 110 -1.64 -5.45 7.07
CA GLU A 110 -2.38 -4.83 5.98
C GLU A 110 -3.12 -3.56 6.36
N ALA A 111 -3.83 -3.61 7.49
CA ALA A 111 -4.53 -2.43 7.96
C ALA A 111 -3.53 -1.35 8.36
N PHE A 112 -2.44 -1.76 9.03
CA PHE A 112 -1.39 -0.82 9.43
C PHE A 112 -0.72 -0.16 8.21
N ALA A 113 -0.44 -0.94 7.16
CA ALA A 113 0.08 -0.40 5.91
C ALA A 113 -0.88 0.60 5.27
N GLU A 114 -2.18 0.29 5.20
CA GLU A 114 -3.21 1.19 4.63
C GLU A 114 -3.31 2.50 5.43
N TRP A 115 -3.32 2.41 6.77
CA TRP A 115 -3.37 3.59 7.64
C TRP A 115 -2.14 4.49 7.47
N MET A 116 -0.95 3.89 7.45
CA MET A 116 0.30 4.63 7.25
C MET A 116 0.42 5.19 5.84
N ALA A 117 -0.11 4.49 4.83
CA ALA A 117 -0.21 4.98 3.47
C ALA A 117 -1.08 6.24 3.39
N SER A 118 -2.23 6.22 4.08
CA SER A 118 -3.12 7.38 4.16
C SER A 118 -2.44 8.59 4.83
N ILE A 119 -1.81 8.40 6.00
CA ILE A 119 -1.10 9.47 6.71
C ILE A 119 0.02 10.06 5.83
N THR A 120 0.88 9.19 5.31
CA THR A 120 2.08 9.60 4.56
C THR A 120 1.68 10.26 3.26
N THR A 121 0.76 9.67 2.50
CA THR A 121 0.29 10.25 1.24
C THR A 121 -0.40 11.60 1.49
N ASN A 122 -1.16 11.75 2.57
CA ASN A 122 -1.77 13.04 2.91
C ASN A 122 -0.72 14.10 3.29
N LYS A 123 0.38 13.71 3.94
CA LYS A 123 1.53 14.61 4.21
C LYS A 123 2.22 15.04 2.91
N LEU A 124 2.36 14.13 1.94
CA LEU A 124 2.98 14.41 0.64
C LEU A 124 2.07 15.22 -0.30
N HIS A 125 0.74 15.04 -0.18
CA HIS A 125 -0.28 15.65 -1.02
C HIS A 125 -1.46 16.19 -0.18
N PRO A 126 -1.26 17.29 0.59
CA PRO A 126 -2.28 17.80 1.52
C PRO A 126 -3.54 18.32 0.81
N ASP A 127 -3.43 18.73 -0.45
CA ASP A 127 -4.55 19.28 -1.22
C ASP A 127 -5.56 18.22 -1.69
N TRP A 128 -5.26 16.93 -1.48
CA TRP A 128 -6.12 15.84 -1.95
C TRP A 128 -7.29 15.54 -1.02
N ASN A 129 -7.32 16.05 0.23
CA ASN A 129 -8.40 15.76 1.19
C ASN A 129 -8.65 14.24 1.33
N LEU A 130 -7.56 13.47 1.49
CA LEU A 130 -7.62 12.00 1.48
C LEU A 130 -8.50 11.44 2.59
N TYR A 131 -8.52 12.10 3.74
CA TYR A 131 -9.32 11.69 4.88
C TYR A 131 -10.82 11.73 4.58
N GLU A 132 -11.30 12.81 3.97
CA GLU A 132 -12.69 12.97 3.55
C GLU A 132 -13.06 11.94 2.48
N GLN A 133 -12.15 11.67 1.53
CA GLN A 133 -12.35 10.62 0.54
C GLN A 133 -12.44 9.24 1.18
N TYR A 134 -11.59 8.94 2.15
CA TYR A 134 -11.56 7.65 2.84
C TYR A 134 -12.84 7.39 3.64
N ILE A 135 -13.35 8.41 4.34
CA ILE A 135 -14.66 8.33 5.02
C ILE A 135 -15.78 8.04 4.00
N ALA A 136 -15.80 8.79 2.90
CA ALA A 136 -16.89 8.70 1.92
C ALA A 136 -16.87 7.38 1.14
N GLN A 137 -15.69 6.85 0.83
CA GLN A 137 -15.53 5.71 -0.07
C GLN A 137 -15.34 4.40 0.69
N GLN A 138 -14.52 4.38 1.75
CA GLN A 138 -14.14 3.13 2.41
C GLN A 138 -15.00 2.86 3.64
N TRP A 139 -15.09 3.80 4.57
CA TRP A 139 -15.77 3.57 5.87
C TRP A 139 -17.23 3.17 5.71
N LEU A 140 -17.97 3.83 4.83
CA LEU A 140 -19.37 3.50 4.60
C LEU A 140 -19.56 2.08 4.01
N LEU A 141 -18.69 1.65 3.10
CA LEU A 141 -18.74 0.31 2.52
C LEU A 141 -18.41 -0.75 3.57
N ILE A 142 -17.38 -0.53 4.36
CA ILE A 142 -16.95 -1.46 5.41
C ILE A 142 -18.01 -1.60 6.49
N MET A 143 -18.64 -0.49 6.91
CA MET A 143 -19.73 -0.51 7.88
C MET A 143 -20.92 -1.32 7.36
N GLN A 144 -21.24 -1.20 6.07
CA GLN A 144 -22.27 -2.04 5.44
C GLN A 144 -21.87 -3.51 5.46
N ASP A 145 -20.65 -3.84 5.05
CA ASP A 145 -20.15 -5.20 5.03
C ASP A 145 -19.98 -5.81 6.43
N ASP A 146 -19.78 -5.01 7.47
CA ASP A 146 -19.69 -5.53 8.85
C ASP A 146 -21.05 -5.81 9.49
N THR A 147 -22.13 -5.33 8.89
CA THR A 147 -23.49 -5.62 9.37
C THR A 147 -24.03 -6.96 8.89
N ILE A 148 -23.41 -7.59 7.87
CA ILE A 148 -23.90 -8.84 7.30
C ILE A 148 -23.55 -10.03 8.19
N SER A 149 -24.44 -11.02 8.27
CA SER A 149 -24.25 -12.21 9.12
C SER A 149 -23.09 -13.12 8.72
N PHE A 150 -22.55 -12.93 7.50
CA PHE A 150 -21.36 -13.63 7.00
C PHE A 150 -20.04 -12.88 7.30
N SER A 151 -20.11 -11.73 7.99
CA SER A 151 -18.94 -11.02 8.50
C SER A 151 -18.14 -11.89 9.49
N HIS A 152 -16.90 -11.51 9.75
CA HIS A 152 -16.02 -12.19 10.69
C HIS A 152 -15.26 -11.19 11.58
N PRO A 153 -14.77 -11.64 12.76
CA PRO A 153 -13.85 -10.84 13.56
C PRO A 153 -12.57 -10.51 12.76
N ILE A 154 -11.97 -9.35 13.05
CA ILE A 154 -10.72 -8.89 12.41
C ILE A 154 -9.56 -9.88 12.67
N SER A 155 -9.48 -10.43 13.89
CA SER A 155 -8.56 -11.54 14.20
C SER A 155 -9.27 -12.89 14.07
N SER A 156 -8.99 -13.65 13.00
CA SER A 156 -9.68 -14.91 12.71
C SER A 156 -8.79 -15.99 12.10
N LEU A 157 -8.97 -17.25 12.53
CA LEU A 157 -8.19 -18.42 12.13
C LEU A 157 -8.69 -19.11 10.85
N LEU A 158 -9.65 -18.55 10.11
CA LEU A 158 -10.33 -19.25 9.02
C LEU A 158 -9.41 -19.49 7.79
N VAL A 159 -8.78 -20.68 7.77
CA VAL A 159 -7.89 -21.20 6.71
C VAL A 159 -8.58 -21.35 5.34
N ARG A 160 -9.92 -21.41 5.27
CA ARG A 160 -10.66 -21.46 3.99
C ARG A 160 -10.66 -20.13 3.22
N MET A 161 -10.06 -19.08 3.78
CA MET A 161 -10.23 -17.70 3.36
C MET A 161 -8.91 -16.94 3.27
N MET A 162 -7.79 -17.59 2.92
CA MET A 162 -6.54 -16.84 2.66
C MET A 162 -6.77 -15.71 1.62
N LEU A 163 -7.59 -15.96 0.59
CA LEU A 163 -8.01 -14.94 -0.39
C LEU A 163 -9.06 -13.93 0.14
N HIS A 164 -9.81 -14.25 1.20
CA HIS A 164 -10.81 -13.34 1.77
C HIS A 164 -10.25 -12.48 2.92
N ILE A 165 -9.22 -12.99 3.62
CA ILE A 165 -8.35 -12.18 4.48
C ILE A 165 -7.64 -11.13 3.62
N MET A 166 -7.28 -11.48 2.38
CA MET A 166 -6.79 -10.54 1.37
C MET A 166 -7.92 -9.84 0.57
N SER A 167 -9.16 -9.81 1.08
CA SER A 167 -10.23 -8.97 0.52
C SER A 167 -10.24 -7.60 1.20
N GLU A 168 -10.57 -6.54 0.46
CA GLU A 168 -10.59 -5.12 0.90
C GLU A 168 -11.18 -4.91 2.32
N ASN A 169 -12.11 -5.77 2.72
CA ASN A 169 -12.79 -5.74 4.02
C ASN A 169 -11.92 -6.03 5.24
N THR A 170 -10.84 -6.81 5.14
CA THR A 170 -9.94 -7.05 6.28
C THR A 170 -8.93 -5.91 6.44
N PHE A 171 -8.47 -5.33 5.33
CA PHE A 171 -7.52 -4.20 5.32
C PHE A 171 -8.13 -3.00 6.04
N ASN A 172 -9.37 -2.66 5.71
CA ASN A 172 -9.89 -1.35 6.11
C ASN A 172 -10.62 -1.34 7.47
N ARG A 173 -10.79 -2.50 8.14
CA ARG A 173 -11.43 -2.59 9.47
C ARG A 173 -10.47 -2.39 10.64
N GLY A 174 -9.16 -2.52 10.42
CA GLY A 174 -8.18 -2.57 11.49
C GLY A 174 -7.84 -1.23 12.16
N ILE A 175 -8.23 -0.09 11.58
CA ILE A 175 -8.02 1.27 12.12
C ILE A 175 -9.28 2.11 11.96
#